data_AF-A0A096B5F0-F1
#
_entry.id   AF-A0A096B5F0-F1
#
_cell.length_a   1.000
_cell.length_b   1.000
_cell.length_c   1.000
_cell.angle_alpha   90.00
_cell.angle_beta   90.00
_cell.angle_gamma   90.00
#
_symmetry.space_group_name_H-M   'P 1'
#
loop_
_entity.id
_entity.type
_entity.pdbx_description
1 polymer ?
#
loop_
_entity_poly.entity_id
_entity_poly.type
_entity_poly.pdbx_seq_one_letter_code
_entity_poly.pdbx_strand_id
1 'polypeptide(L)'
;MLKEQKLTEKELRGYRQWLSELDVESREEQESSRQTVDPDIWRVFNPEGNIGRQIYESYTDEALLEAVVGTMDHPGHKPRLYQLSLIRQVYLKRRFGSTNKACWAAKGFRKRLEEQKRWPPDWPERVSADRFRAYCERIGSPLTERESELVERMCKSVKESWRPPGEEEITPELKKLFQKKRCTNKRAMELMGIPVLSKLAMKHLWSYWLSAWREPAGPSERKTGGDAVI
;
A
#
# COMPACT_ATOMS: atom_id res chain seq x y z
N MET A 1 22.50 39.45 6.30
CA MET A 1 21.78 38.16 6.25
C MET A 1 21.32 37.93 4.82
N LEU A 2 21.90 36.98 4.10
CA LEU A 2 21.41 36.58 2.77
C LEU A 2 20.05 35.89 2.98
N LYS A 3 19.01 36.34 2.27
CA LYS A 3 17.69 35.69 2.31
C LYS A 3 17.87 34.24 1.88
N GLU A 4 17.48 33.29 2.72
CA GLU A 4 17.44 31.87 2.34
C GLU A 4 16.49 31.74 1.14
N GLN A 5 17.03 31.37 -0.03
CA GLN A 5 16.22 31.10 -1.21
C GLN A 5 15.31 29.92 -0.92
N LYS A 6 14.00 30.15 -0.86
CA LYS A 6 12.99 29.10 -0.69
C LYS A 6 12.59 28.56 -2.06
N LEU A 7 12.71 27.25 -2.24
CA LEU A 7 12.28 26.57 -3.46
C LEU A 7 10.76 26.56 -3.57
N THR A 8 10.27 26.77 -4.78
CA THR A 8 8.88 26.54 -5.15
C THR A 8 8.57 25.04 -5.25
N GLU A 9 7.30 24.68 -5.19
CA GLU A 9 6.87 23.29 -5.36
C GLU A 9 7.25 22.73 -6.75
N LYS A 10 7.25 23.59 -7.79
CA LYS A 10 7.67 23.20 -9.14
C LYS A 10 9.16 22.85 -9.18
N GLU A 11 10.00 23.65 -8.53
CA GLU A 11 11.44 23.38 -8.43
C GLU A 11 11.71 22.12 -7.62
N LEU A 12 11.03 21.95 -6.47
CA LEU A 12 11.13 20.73 -5.67
C LEU A 12 10.80 19.49 -6.49
N ARG A 13 9.70 19.50 -7.26
CA ARG A 13 9.38 18.39 -8.17
C ARG A 13 10.48 18.14 -9.19
N GLY A 14 11.05 19.18 -9.78
CA GLY A 14 12.18 19.07 -10.70
C GLY A 14 13.39 18.39 -10.07
N TYR A 15 13.78 18.79 -8.87
CA TYR A 15 14.89 18.15 -8.14
C TYR A 15 14.58 16.70 -7.74
N ARG A 16 13.33 16.38 -7.39
CA ARG A 16 12.93 14.99 -7.10
C ARG A 16 12.96 14.10 -8.34
N GLN A 17 12.56 14.65 -9.47
CA GLN A 17 12.67 13.99 -10.76
C GLN A 17 14.15 13.73 -11.07
N TRP A 18 15.01 14.74 -10.97
CA TRP A 18 16.43 14.58 -11.20
C TRP A 18 17.06 13.52 -10.29
N LEU A 19 16.73 13.50 -8.99
CA LEU A 19 17.21 12.45 -8.08
C LEU A 19 16.74 11.03 -8.49
N SER A 20 15.58 10.92 -9.16
CA SER A 20 15.08 9.64 -9.66
C SER A 20 15.77 9.24 -10.96
N GLU A 21 16.17 10.20 -11.80
CA GLU A 21 17.03 9.97 -12.97
C GLU A 21 18.42 9.47 -12.54
N LEU A 22 19.01 10.07 -11.49
CA LEU A 22 20.27 9.59 -10.90
C LEU A 22 20.17 8.15 -10.37
N ASP A 23 19.00 7.69 -9.91
CA ASP A 23 18.79 6.30 -9.52
C ASP A 23 18.76 5.35 -10.73
N VAL A 24 18.30 5.82 -11.90
CA VAL A 24 18.31 5.06 -13.15
C VAL A 24 19.73 4.94 -13.66
N GLU A 25 20.45 6.05 -13.76
CA GLU A 25 21.88 6.09 -14.14
C GLU A 25 22.70 5.15 -13.23
N SER A 26 22.48 5.22 -11.93
CA SER A 26 23.11 4.36 -10.93
C SER A 26 22.90 2.86 -11.20
N ARG A 27 21.77 2.45 -11.79
CA ARG A 27 21.53 1.05 -12.15
C ARG A 27 22.31 0.63 -13.39
N GLU A 28 22.39 1.51 -14.38
CA GLU A 28 23.08 1.28 -15.64
C GLU A 28 24.60 1.25 -15.44
N GLU A 29 25.14 2.17 -14.65
CA GLU A 29 26.58 2.24 -14.34
C GLU A 29 27.10 1.02 -13.55
N GLN A 30 26.23 0.34 -12.79
CA GLN A 30 26.63 -0.82 -11.99
C GLN A 30 26.88 -2.09 -12.83
N GLU A 31 26.50 -2.13 -14.11
CA GLU A 31 27.05 -3.13 -15.03
C GLU A 31 28.54 -2.88 -15.34
N SER A 32 29.10 -1.72 -14.96
CA SER A 32 30.41 -1.24 -15.41
C SER A 32 31.42 -0.85 -14.30
N SER A 33 31.06 -0.29 -13.13
CA SER A 33 32.06 0.17 -12.11
C SER A 33 31.50 0.65 -10.74
N ARG A 34 32.38 1.02 -9.79
CA ARG A 34 32.04 1.57 -8.45
C ARG A 34 31.44 2.98 -8.54
N GLN A 35 30.32 3.24 -7.86
CA GLN A 35 29.67 4.56 -7.78
C GLN A 35 30.53 5.61 -7.06
N THR A 36 30.64 6.80 -7.68
CA THR A 36 31.16 8.03 -7.09
C THR A 36 30.15 9.15 -7.32
N VAL A 37 29.92 10.02 -6.33
CA VAL A 37 29.05 11.20 -6.54
C VAL A 37 29.88 12.33 -7.12
N ASP A 38 29.45 12.88 -8.24
CA ASP A 38 29.99 14.13 -8.77
C ASP A 38 29.89 15.25 -7.70
N PRO A 39 30.99 15.95 -7.37
CA PRO A 39 30.99 17.03 -6.37
C PRO A 39 29.98 18.15 -6.63
N ASP A 40 29.72 18.50 -7.90
CA ASP A 40 28.75 19.54 -8.27
C ASP A 40 27.32 19.06 -8.02
N ILE A 41 27.03 17.79 -8.31
CA ILE A 41 25.73 17.16 -7.97
C ILE A 41 25.57 17.10 -6.44
N TRP A 42 26.62 16.69 -5.71
CA TRP A 42 26.59 16.65 -4.25
C TRP A 42 26.30 18.03 -3.65
N ARG A 43 26.89 19.10 -4.18
CA ARG A 43 26.66 20.48 -3.70
C ARG A 43 25.19 20.88 -3.74
N VAL A 44 24.43 20.39 -4.72
CA VAL A 44 22.98 20.66 -4.85
C VAL A 44 22.17 19.86 -3.83
N PHE A 45 22.43 18.56 -3.71
CA PHE A 45 21.59 17.65 -2.93
C PHE A 45 22.01 17.44 -1.48
N ASN A 46 23.17 17.97 -1.07
CA ASN A 46 23.67 17.82 0.29
C ASN A 46 22.63 18.33 1.32
N PRO A 47 22.12 17.46 2.22
CA PRO A 47 21.05 17.82 3.15
C PRO A 47 21.49 18.84 4.22
N GLU A 48 22.79 19.11 4.35
CA GLU A 48 23.31 20.19 5.20
C GLU A 48 23.26 21.57 4.53
N GLY A 49 23.25 21.61 3.20
CA GLY A 49 23.14 22.85 2.42
C GLY A 49 21.71 23.38 2.35
N ASN A 50 21.55 24.67 2.04
CA ASN A 50 20.23 25.33 2.01
C ASN A 50 19.26 24.64 1.02
N ILE A 51 19.66 24.50 -0.25
CA ILE A 51 18.84 23.87 -1.30
C ILE A 51 18.63 22.37 -1.01
N GLY A 52 19.71 21.64 -0.71
CA GLY A 52 19.64 20.20 -0.46
C GLY A 52 18.82 19.83 0.77
N ARG A 53 18.81 20.66 1.81
CA ARG A 53 17.92 20.50 2.98
C ARG A 53 16.46 20.58 2.56
N GLN A 54 16.08 21.59 1.79
CA GLN A 54 14.70 21.75 1.32
C GLN A 54 14.28 20.56 0.44
N ILE A 55 15.15 20.08 -0.45
CA ILE A 55 14.89 18.88 -1.26
C ILE A 55 14.66 17.67 -0.35
N TYR A 56 15.57 17.40 0.60
CA TYR A 56 15.49 16.29 1.54
C TYR A 56 14.21 16.32 2.40
N GLU A 57 13.90 17.48 2.99
CA GLU A 57 12.74 17.67 3.86
C GLU A 57 11.42 17.57 3.10
N SER A 58 11.45 17.85 1.80
CA SER A 58 10.27 17.71 0.96
C SER A 58 9.79 16.24 0.87
N TYR A 59 10.68 15.25 1.05
CA TYR A 59 10.28 13.84 1.02
C TYR A 59 9.60 13.40 2.32
N THR A 60 8.48 12.69 2.18
CA THR A 60 7.91 11.86 3.23
C THR A 60 8.73 10.58 3.41
N ASP A 61 8.55 9.91 4.54
CA ASP A 61 9.16 8.60 4.78
C ASP A 61 8.69 7.58 3.73
N GLU A 62 7.40 7.56 3.40
CA GLU A 62 6.84 6.71 2.35
C GLU A 62 7.50 6.95 0.99
N ALA A 63 7.68 8.21 0.57
CA ALA A 63 8.28 8.54 -0.73
C ALA A 63 9.74 8.07 -0.83
N LEU A 64 10.51 8.16 0.27
CA LEU A 64 11.87 7.61 0.31
C LEU A 64 11.87 6.08 0.25
N LEU A 65 10.95 5.43 0.97
CA LEU A 65 10.86 3.98 1.01
C LEU A 65 10.33 3.39 -0.30
N GLU A 66 9.49 4.10 -1.06
CA GLU A 66 8.98 3.67 -2.36
C GLU A 66 10.12 3.39 -3.36
N ALA A 67 11.13 4.27 -3.41
CA ALA A 67 12.33 4.04 -4.23
C ALA A 67 13.05 2.73 -3.84
N VAL A 68 13.17 2.44 -2.54
CA VAL A 68 13.75 1.19 -2.04
C VAL A 68 12.89 -0.01 -2.44
N VAL A 69 11.56 0.10 -2.32
CA VAL A 69 10.62 -0.95 -2.73
C VAL A 69 10.74 -1.26 -4.21
N GLY A 70 10.94 -0.25 -5.06
CA GLY A 70 11.18 -0.43 -6.50
C GLY A 70 12.41 -1.31 -6.82
N THR A 71 13.39 -1.39 -5.91
CA THR A 71 14.56 -2.27 -6.08
C THR A 71 14.31 -3.74 -5.73
N MET A 72 13.13 -4.07 -5.17
CA MET A 72 12.80 -5.39 -4.62
C MET A 72 12.00 -6.27 -5.59
N ASP A 73 11.78 -5.83 -6.82
CA ASP A 73 10.99 -6.54 -7.82
C ASP A 73 11.79 -7.68 -8.48
N HIS A 74 12.11 -8.69 -7.67
CA HIS A 74 12.87 -9.88 -8.06
C HIS A 74 12.67 -11.00 -7.02
N PRO A 75 13.05 -12.25 -7.34
CA PRO A 75 13.02 -13.35 -6.39
C PRO A 75 13.72 -13.02 -5.06
N GLY A 76 13.09 -13.39 -3.94
CA GLY A 76 13.60 -13.15 -2.59
C GLY A 76 13.34 -11.74 -2.04
N HIS A 77 12.92 -10.78 -2.86
CA HIS A 77 12.45 -9.46 -2.44
C HIS A 77 13.38 -8.74 -1.43
N LYS A 78 14.68 -8.88 -1.61
CA LYS A 78 15.68 -8.21 -0.77
C LYS A 78 16.00 -6.83 -1.37
N PRO A 79 15.92 -5.74 -0.60
CA PRO A 79 16.30 -4.41 -1.11
C PRO A 79 17.72 -4.38 -1.67
N ARG A 80 17.90 -3.75 -2.83
CA ARG A 80 19.19 -3.54 -3.49
C ARG A 80 19.54 -2.06 -3.46
N LEU A 81 19.97 -1.57 -2.30
CA LEU A 81 20.29 -0.14 -2.13
C LEU A 81 21.38 0.37 -3.07
N TYR A 82 22.25 -0.52 -3.56
CA TYR A 82 23.26 -0.20 -4.56
C TYR A 82 22.65 0.21 -5.91
N GLN A 83 21.38 -0.11 -6.19
CA GLN A 83 20.64 0.37 -7.37
C GLN A 83 20.03 1.76 -7.17
N LEU A 84 20.32 2.42 -6.06
CA LEU A 84 19.92 3.79 -5.79
C LEU A 84 21.15 4.68 -5.82
N SER A 85 20.98 5.93 -6.24
CA SER A 85 22.00 6.96 -6.14
C SER A 85 22.53 7.07 -4.71
N LEU A 86 23.83 7.36 -4.57
CA LEU A 86 24.45 7.55 -3.26
C LEU A 86 23.79 8.67 -2.46
N ILE A 87 23.24 9.70 -3.14
CA ILE A 87 22.43 10.76 -2.51
C ILE A 87 21.20 10.16 -1.83
N ARG A 88 20.44 9.31 -2.53
CA ARG A 88 19.26 8.68 -1.94
C ARG A 88 19.64 7.73 -0.80
N GLN A 89 20.77 7.03 -0.90
CA GLN A 89 21.31 6.23 0.20
C GLN A 89 21.63 7.09 1.44
N VAL A 90 22.19 8.29 1.26
CA VAL A 90 22.42 9.27 2.35
C VAL A 90 21.11 9.70 2.97
N TYR A 91 20.10 10.04 2.16
CA TYR A 91 18.78 10.46 2.67
C TYR A 91 18.13 9.36 3.51
N LEU A 92 18.18 8.11 3.04
CA LEU A 92 17.68 6.95 3.76
C LEU A 92 18.43 6.74 5.09
N LYS A 93 19.76 6.83 5.07
CA LYS A 93 20.58 6.70 6.28
C LYS A 93 20.26 7.81 7.29
N ARG A 94 20.08 9.05 6.83
CA ARG A 94 19.72 10.20 7.67
C ARG A 94 18.33 10.02 8.29
N ARG A 95 17.33 9.63 7.48
CA ARG A 95 15.93 9.51 7.93
C ARG A 95 15.70 8.33 8.87
N PHE A 96 16.29 7.18 8.56
CA PHE A 96 16.04 5.93 9.29
C PHE A 96 17.19 5.53 10.23
N GLY A 97 18.25 6.34 10.30
CA GLY A 97 19.45 6.14 11.14
C GLY A 97 20.47 5.14 10.58
N SER A 98 20.03 4.15 9.80
CA SER A 98 20.93 3.25 9.08
C SER A 98 20.29 2.66 7.83
N THR A 99 21.12 2.17 6.91
CA THR A 99 20.68 1.46 5.70
C THR A 99 19.88 0.20 6.06
N ASN A 100 20.29 -0.54 7.09
CA ASN A 100 19.57 -1.72 7.57
C ASN A 100 18.17 -1.37 8.08
N LYS A 101 18.03 -0.28 8.84
CA LYS A 101 16.72 0.19 9.32
C LYS A 101 15.84 0.66 8.17
N ALA A 102 16.40 1.36 7.18
CA ALA A 102 15.68 1.72 5.96
C ALA A 102 15.19 0.49 5.19
N CYS A 103 16.02 -0.54 5.01
CA CYS A 103 15.64 -1.81 4.38
C CYS A 103 14.50 -2.52 5.13
N TRP A 104 14.56 -2.56 6.46
CA TRP A 104 13.48 -3.13 7.28
C TRP A 104 12.18 -2.34 7.14
N ALA A 105 12.26 -1.02 7.20
CA ALA A 105 11.12 -0.13 6.98
C ALA A 105 10.51 -0.33 5.59
N ALA A 106 11.33 -0.46 4.54
CA ALA A 106 10.89 -0.70 3.17
C ALA A 106 10.16 -2.04 3.02
N LYS A 107 10.64 -3.11 3.66
CA LYS A 107 9.92 -4.40 3.68
C LYS A 107 8.54 -4.28 4.33
N GLY A 108 8.45 -3.58 5.46
CA GLY A 108 7.19 -3.30 6.13
C GLY A 108 6.26 -2.45 5.27
N PHE A 109 6.79 -1.42 4.62
CA PHE A 109 6.04 -0.56 3.70
C PHE A 109 5.52 -1.32 2.47
N ARG A 110 6.35 -2.16 1.85
CA ARG A 110 5.90 -3.03 0.75
C ARG A 110 4.75 -3.93 1.15
N LYS A 111 4.84 -4.56 2.32
CA LYS A 111 3.75 -5.40 2.84
C LYS A 111 2.46 -4.60 3.03
N ARG A 112 2.56 -3.35 3.53
CA ARG A 112 1.42 -2.43 3.61
C ARG A 112 0.80 -2.15 2.23
N LEU A 113 1.62 -1.89 1.21
CA LEU A 113 1.14 -1.70 -0.16
C LEU A 113 0.47 -2.96 -0.74
N GLU A 114 1.02 -4.15 -0.47
CA GLU A 114 0.41 -5.42 -0.86
C GLU A 114 -0.95 -5.62 -0.17
N GLU A 115 -1.07 -5.24 1.10
CA GLU A 115 -2.34 -5.27 1.85
C GLU A 115 -3.37 -4.28 1.27
N GLN A 116 -2.96 -3.05 0.92
CA GLN A 116 -3.83 -2.07 0.26
C GLN A 116 -4.31 -2.55 -1.11
N LYS A 117 -3.43 -3.16 -1.92
CA LYS A 117 -3.79 -3.75 -3.21
C LYS A 117 -4.77 -4.90 -3.04
N ARG A 118 -4.56 -5.74 -2.02
CA ARG A 118 -5.44 -6.88 -1.72
C ARG A 118 -6.80 -6.42 -1.19
N TRP A 119 -6.82 -5.34 -0.42
CA TRP A 119 -8.01 -4.80 0.25
C TRP A 119 -8.20 -3.31 -0.04
N PRO A 120 -8.63 -2.98 -1.27
CA PRO A 120 -8.88 -1.61 -1.69
C PRO A 120 -10.10 -0.99 -0.98
N PRO A 121 -10.32 0.33 -1.04
CA PRO A 121 -11.40 1.00 -0.31
C PRO A 121 -12.82 0.52 -0.64
N ASP A 122 -13.02 -0.07 -1.82
CA ASP A 122 -14.28 -0.68 -2.29
C ASP A 122 -14.44 -2.15 -1.88
N TRP A 123 -13.54 -2.70 -1.05
CA TRP A 123 -13.62 -4.10 -0.63
C TRP A 123 -14.99 -4.51 -0.04
N PRO A 124 -15.76 -3.67 0.69
CA PRO A 124 -17.06 -4.09 1.23
C PRO A 124 -18.05 -4.46 0.14
N GLU A 125 -17.99 -3.78 -1.01
CA GLU A 125 -18.86 -4.06 -2.16
C GLU A 125 -18.60 -5.45 -2.76
N ARG A 126 -17.36 -5.93 -2.63
CA ARG A 126 -16.89 -7.22 -3.13
C ARG A 126 -17.25 -8.40 -2.23
N VAL A 127 -17.81 -8.14 -1.04
CA VAL A 127 -18.18 -9.20 -0.10
C VAL A 127 -19.25 -10.09 -0.72
N SER A 128 -19.05 -11.40 -0.71
CA SER A 128 -20.04 -12.36 -1.22
C SER A 128 -19.82 -13.76 -0.66
N ALA A 129 -20.90 -14.50 -0.46
CA ALA A 129 -20.85 -15.92 -0.09
C ALA A 129 -20.36 -16.82 -1.23
N ASP A 130 -20.36 -16.36 -2.48
CA ASP A 130 -20.24 -17.23 -3.67
C ASP A 130 -18.94 -18.01 -3.71
N ARG A 131 -17.80 -17.36 -3.45
CA ARG A 131 -16.50 -18.03 -3.43
C ARG A 131 -16.37 -19.04 -2.29
N PHE A 132 -17.03 -18.80 -1.16
CA PHE A 132 -17.09 -19.75 -0.07
C PHE A 132 -18.01 -20.94 -0.42
N ARG A 133 -19.15 -20.69 -1.06
CA ARG A 133 -20.07 -21.72 -1.57
C ARG A 133 -19.37 -22.63 -2.60
N ALA A 134 -18.69 -22.03 -3.59
CA ALA A 134 -17.91 -22.76 -4.58
C ALA A 134 -16.76 -23.57 -3.94
N TYR A 135 -16.11 -23.04 -2.90
CA TYR A 135 -15.14 -23.80 -2.12
C TYR A 135 -15.78 -25.04 -1.47
N CYS A 136 -16.95 -24.89 -0.85
CA CYS A 136 -17.70 -25.97 -0.22
C CYS A 136 -18.14 -27.06 -1.20
N GLU A 137 -18.60 -26.67 -2.40
CA GLU A 137 -18.92 -27.61 -3.49
C GLU A 137 -17.69 -28.40 -3.92
N ARG A 138 -16.56 -27.72 -4.15
CA ARG A 138 -15.31 -28.36 -4.59
C ARG A 138 -14.75 -29.40 -3.62
N ILE A 139 -15.00 -29.24 -2.32
CA ILE A 139 -14.57 -30.23 -1.30
C ILE A 139 -15.63 -31.32 -1.05
N GLY A 140 -16.71 -31.36 -1.84
CA GLY A 140 -17.79 -32.34 -1.71
C GLY A 140 -18.69 -32.12 -0.49
N SER A 141 -18.76 -30.89 0.04
CA SER A 141 -19.60 -30.55 1.19
C SER A 141 -20.40 -29.26 0.93
N PRO A 142 -21.35 -29.28 -0.03
CA PRO A 142 -22.15 -28.10 -0.36
C PRO A 142 -22.88 -27.56 0.87
N LEU A 143 -23.15 -26.26 0.86
CA LEU A 143 -23.91 -25.61 1.93
C LEU A 143 -25.37 -26.06 1.86
N THR A 144 -25.97 -26.35 3.01
CA THR A 144 -27.43 -26.45 3.08
C THR A 144 -28.04 -25.05 2.96
N GLU A 145 -29.36 -24.98 2.78
CA GLU A 145 -30.10 -23.70 2.74
C GLU A 145 -29.86 -22.88 4.01
N ARG A 146 -30.04 -23.48 5.19
CA ARG A 146 -29.77 -22.83 6.48
C ARG A 146 -28.32 -22.40 6.66
N GLU A 147 -27.35 -23.18 6.17
CA GLU A 147 -25.93 -22.80 6.21
C GLU A 147 -25.66 -21.62 5.27
N SER A 148 -26.31 -21.58 4.10
CA SER A 148 -26.21 -20.49 3.13
C SER A 148 -26.78 -19.19 3.70
N GLU A 149 -27.99 -19.23 4.29
CA GLU A 149 -28.60 -18.08 4.97
C GLU A 149 -27.73 -17.52 6.09
N LEU A 150 -27.04 -18.40 6.84
CA LEU A 150 -26.14 -17.97 7.92
C LEU A 150 -24.94 -17.17 7.37
N VAL A 151 -24.35 -17.65 6.28
CA VAL A 151 -23.21 -17.00 5.61
C VAL A 151 -23.65 -15.70 4.94
N GLU A 152 -24.80 -15.68 4.28
CA GLU A 152 -25.35 -14.50 3.61
C GLU A 152 -25.71 -13.39 4.59
N ARG A 153 -26.29 -13.73 5.75
CA ARG A 153 -26.54 -12.75 6.82
C ARG A 153 -25.26 -12.07 7.30
N MET A 154 -24.18 -12.82 7.46
CA MET A 154 -22.87 -12.24 7.80
C MET A 154 -22.37 -11.30 6.70
N CYS A 155 -22.41 -11.75 5.43
CA CYS A 155 -22.00 -10.92 4.30
C CYS A 155 -22.81 -9.62 4.22
N LYS A 156 -24.12 -9.69 4.43
CA LYS A 156 -25.02 -8.54 4.46
C LYS A 156 -24.66 -7.57 5.59
N SER A 157 -24.47 -8.07 6.81
CA SER A 157 -24.06 -7.25 7.96
C SER A 157 -22.74 -6.50 7.71
N VAL A 158 -21.75 -7.16 7.09
CA VAL A 158 -20.46 -6.54 6.73
C VAL A 158 -20.65 -5.46 5.66
N LYS A 159 -21.49 -5.71 4.64
CA LYS A 159 -21.82 -4.72 3.61
C LYS A 159 -22.51 -3.48 4.18
N GLU A 160 -23.40 -3.65 5.15
CA GLU A 160 -24.12 -2.54 5.77
C GLU A 160 -23.23 -1.73 6.70
N SER A 161 -22.35 -2.40 7.45
CA SER A 161 -21.49 -1.76 8.45
C SER A 161 -20.17 -1.21 7.89
N TRP A 162 -19.79 -1.59 6.67
CA TRP A 162 -18.52 -1.21 6.02
C TRP A 162 -17.28 -1.52 6.87
N ARG A 163 -17.39 -2.48 7.79
CA ARG A 163 -16.32 -2.87 8.70
C ARG A 163 -16.14 -4.39 8.71
N PRO A 164 -14.90 -4.88 8.84
CA PRO A 164 -14.67 -6.30 9.06
C PRO A 164 -15.26 -6.71 10.42
N PRO A 165 -15.84 -7.91 10.54
CA PRO A 165 -16.45 -8.34 11.77
C PRO A 165 -15.39 -8.55 12.86
N GLY A 166 -15.69 -8.09 14.07
CA GLY A 166 -14.89 -8.41 15.26
C GLY A 166 -14.92 -9.91 15.57
N GLU A 167 -13.95 -10.40 16.34
CA GLU A 167 -13.86 -11.84 16.68
C GLU A 167 -15.09 -12.36 17.45
N GLU A 168 -15.72 -11.49 18.23
CA GLU A 168 -16.96 -11.74 18.98
C GLU A 168 -18.22 -11.67 18.09
N GLU A 169 -18.17 -10.90 17.00
CA GLU A 169 -19.27 -10.79 16.02
C GLU A 169 -19.34 -12.04 15.12
N ILE A 170 -18.25 -12.82 15.04
CA ILE A 170 -18.26 -14.14 14.40
C ILE A 170 -18.93 -15.14 15.34
N THR A 171 -20.19 -15.45 15.06
CA THR A 171 -21.02 -16.34 15.86
C THR A 171 -20.40 -17.74 16.03
N PRO A 172 -20.64 -18.42 17.18
CA PRO A 172 -20.20 -19.80 17.38
C PRO A 172 -20.71 -20.76 16.29
N GLU A 173 -21.89 -20.51 15.75
CA GLU A 173 -22.51 -21.28 14.66
C GLU A 173 -21.68 -21.18 13.38
N LEU A 174 -21.20 -19.98 13.02
CA LEU A 174 -20.32 -19.77 11.87
C LEU A 174 -18.97 -20.45 12.07
N LYS A 175 -18.38 -20.34 13.28
CA LYS A 175 -17.10 -21.01 13.61
C LYS A 175 -17.23 -22.53 13.46
N LYS A 176 -18.32 -23.11 13.99
CA LYS A 176 -18.63 -24.55 13.83
C LYS A 176 -18.86 -24.93 12.37
N LEU A 177 -19.56 -24.09 11.60
CA LEU A 177 -19.76 -24.31 10.16
C LEU A 177 -18.43 -24.34 9.41
N PHE A 178 -17.55 -23.36 9.61
CA PHE A 178 -16.25 -23.32 8.93
C PHE A 178 -15.41 -24.54 9.27
N GLN A 179 -15.39 -24.95 10.54
CA GLN A 179 -14.71 -26.18 10.97
C GLN A 179 -15.31 -27.42 10.30
N LYS A 180 -16.64 -27.56 10.26
CA LYS A 180 -17.36 -28.65 9.57
C LYS A 180 -16.99 -28.70 8.07
N LYS A 181 -16.81 -27.53 7.44
CA LYS A 181 -16.37 -27.39 6.03
C LYS A 181 -14.85 -27.43 5.86
N ARG A 182 -14.10 -27.90 6.87
CA ARG A 182 -12.63 -28.04 6.85
C ARG A 182 -11.93 -26.73 6.44
N CYS A 183 -12.48 -25.60 6.85
CA CYS A 183 -11.99 -24.28 6.51
C CYS A 183 -11.66 -23.51 7.79
N THR A 184 -10.52 -22.83 7.82
CA THR A 184 -10.21 -21.92 8.94
C THR A 184 -11.09 -20.68 8.87
N ASN A 185 -11.38 -20.05 10.02
CA ASN A 185 -12.15 -18.81 10.08
C ASN A 185 -11.56 -17.74 9.15
N LYS A 186 -10.23 -17.57 9.20
CA LYS A 186 -9.50 -16.65 8.32
C LYS A 186 -9.75 -16.96 6.85
N ARG A 187 -9.60 -18.23 6.44
CA ARG A 187 -9.77 -18.60 5.03
C ARG A 187 -11.21 -18.43 4.58
N ALA A 188 -12.19 -18.75 5.42
CA ALA A 188 -13.60 -18.57 5.10
C ALA A 188 -13.94 -17.09 4.88
N MET A 189 -13.47 -16.21 5.78
CA MET A 189 -13.65 -14.77 5.66
C MET A 189 -12.98 -14.22 4.40
N GLU A 190 -11.74 -14.61 4.12
CA GLU A 190 -11.04 -14.18 2.90
C GLU A 190 -11.73 -14.69 1.63
N LEU A 191 -12.29 -15.91 1.64
CA LEU A 191 -13.13 -16.40 0.54
C LEU A 191 -14.36 -15.53 0.36
N MET A 192 -14.97 -15.05 1.44
CA MET A 192 -16.10 -14.13 1.39
C MET A 192 -15.73 -12.70 1.02
N GLY A 193 -14.46 -12.39 0.74
CA GLY A 193 -14.01 -11.03 0.45
C GLY A 193 -13.87 -10.14 1.70
N ILE A 194 -13.75 -10.74 2.88
CA ILE A 194 -13.66 -10.02 4.16
C ILE A 194 -12.19 -10.06 4.65
N PRO A 195 -11.57 -8.90 4.96
CA PRO A 195 -10.19 -8.84 5.40
C PRO A 195 -10.05 -9.38 6.83
N VAL A 196 -9.09 -10.29 7.03
CA VAL A 196 -8.68 -10.80 8.34
C VAL A 196 -7.18 -10.59 8.51
N LEU A 197 -6.84 -9.58 9.33
CA LEU A 197 -5.50 -9.04 9.42
C LEU A 197 -5.07 -8.87 10.90
N SER A 198 -3.77 -8.69 11.11
CA SER A 198 -3.26 -8.35 12.45
C SER A 198 -3.73 -6.96 12.87
N LYS A 199 -3.71 -6.67 14.19
CA LYS A 199 -4.09 -5.34 14.72
C LYS A 199 -3.35 -4.20 14.03
N LEU A 200 -2.05 -4.36 13.76
CA LEU A 200 -1.23 -3.33 13.11
C LEU A 200 -1.64 -3.11 11.65
N ALA A 201 -1.84 -4.19 10.89
CA ALA A 201 -2.28 -4.13 9.50
C ALA A 201 -3.70 -3.54 9.40
N MET A 202 -4.60 -3.93 10.31
CA MET A 202 -5.95 -3.37 10.38
C MET A 202 -5.94 -1.87 10.68
N LYS A 203 -5.13 -1.43 11.65
CA LYS A 203 -4.97 0.02 11.95
C LYS A 203 -4.52 0.79 10.71
N HIS A 204 -3.55 0.25 9.98
CA HIS A 204 -3.05 0.87 8.76
C HIS A 204 -4.13 0.96 7.67
N LEU A 205 -4.80 -0.16 7.37
CA LEU A 205 -5.86 -0.17 6.35
C LEU A 205 -7.05 0.70 6.73
N TRP A 206 -7.41 0.77 8.00
CA TRP A 206 -8.48 1.67 8.45
C TRP A 206 -8.15 3.14 8.15
N SER A 207 -6.92 3.57 8.44
CA SER A 207 -6.46 4.92 8.06
C SER A 207 -6.49 5.13 6.55
N TYR A 208 -6.06 4.14 5.76
CA TYR A 208 -6.07 4.18 4.30
C TYR A 208 -7.49 4.26 3.70
N TRP A 209 -8.43 3.45 4.20
CA TRP A 209 -9.82 3.49 3.75
C TRP A 209 -10.49 4.79 4.16
N LEU A 210 -10.29 5.25 5.41
CA LEU A 210 -10.84 6.53 5.87
C LEU A 210 -10.34 7.71 5.05
N SER A 211 -9.07 7.74 4.62
CA SER A 211 -8.59 8.79 3.74
C SER A 211 -9.31 8.75 2.40
N ALA A 212 -9.45 7.56 1.79
CA ALA A 212 -10.13 7.41 0.50
C ALA A 212 -11.63 7.75 0.56
N TRP A 213 -12.32 7.37 1.65
CA TRP A 213 -13.75 7.65 1.83
C TRP A 213 -14.05 9.10 2.20
N ARG A 214 -13.07 9.83 2.76
CA ARG A 214 -13.20 11.26 3.09
C ARG A 214 -12.90 12.19 1.92
N GLU A 215 -12.19 11.71 0.90
CA GLU A 215 -12.04 12.49 -0.33
C GLU A 215 -13.43 12.63 -0.97
N PRO A 216 -13.96 13.86 -1.16
CA PRO A 216 -15.16 14.03 -1.95
C PRO A 216 -14.83 13.49 -3.34
N ALA A 217 -15.61 12.53 -3.83
CA ALA A 217 -15.49 12.09 -5.20
C ALA A 217 -15.44 13.34 -6.10
N GLY A 218 -14.26 13.63 -6.68
CA GLY A 218 -14.11 14.68 -7.67
C GLY A 218 -15.17 14.52 -8.74
N PRO A 219 -15.64 15.62 -9.35
CA PRO A 219 -16.96 15.71 -9.98
C PRO A 219 -17.20 14.51 -10.89
N SER A 220 -17.98 13.54 -10.40
CA SER A 220 -18.43 12.47 -11.25
C SER A 220 -19.33 13.12 -12.28
N GLU A 221 -18.98 12.94 -13.55
CA GLU A 221 -19.87 13.23 -14.66
C GLU A 221 -21.19 12.53 -14.39
N ARG A 222 -22.13 13.27 -13.80
CA ARG A 222 -23.54 12.94 -13.84
C ARG A 222 -23.87 12.94 -15.32
N LYS A 223 -23.97 11.73 -15.87
CA LYS A 223 -24.74 11.46 -17.08
C LYS A 223 -26.13 12.06 -16.89
N THR A 224 -26.32 13.28 -17.37
CA THR A 224 -27.64 13.78 -17.76
C THR A 224 -27.92 13.16 -19.12
N GLY A 225 -28.55 11.99 -19.08
CA GLY A 225 -29.37 11.53 -20.20
C GLY A 225 -30.73 12.23 -20.15
N GLY A 226 -31.25 12.56 -21.34
CA GLY A 226 -32.58 13.15 -21.58
C GLY A 226 -32.57 14.67 -21.49
N ASP A 227 -32.96 15.46 -22.50
CA ASP A 227 -34.06 15.20 -23.42
C ASP A 227 -33.79 15.67 -24.85
N ALA A 228 -34.22 14.83 -25.78
CA ALA A 228 -34.62 15.25 -27.11
C ALA A 228 -35.99 15.93 -27.02
N VAL A 229 -36.11 17.14 -27.56
CA VAL A 229 -37.36 17.63 -28.14
C VAL A 229 -37.00 18.39 -29.42
N ILE A 230 -37.62 17.90 -30.50
CA ILE A 230 -37.81 18.39 -31.88
C ILE A 230 -37.37 19.84 -32.13
#